data_AF-W5Y1W0-F1
#
_entry.id   AF-W5Y1W0-F1
#
_cell.length_a   1.000
_cell.length_b   1.000
_cell.length_c   1.000
_cell.angle_alpha   90.00
_cell.angle_beta   90.00
_cell.angle_gamma   90.00
#
_symmetry.space_group_name_H-M   'P 1'
#
loop_
_entity.id
_entity.type
_entity.pdbx_description
1 polymer ?
#
loop_
_entity_poly.entity_id
_entity_poly.type
_entity_poly.pdbx_seq_one_letter_code
_entity_poly.pdbx_strand_id
1 'polypeptide(L)'
;MPKRTIESEAIRIDLQDNGDFTSELRSNLGRYVRVTKVGDAQSPRVEGDDSLTSNPAIVTEFWLATVAHIEASELESQIPAMSQPIDVDRAKELRSQAQEKAKYATKLAELSDLVTGEEEEGYCSACLQFVNHRTLSEKGLYLCKKCGNATAHCKVPKCENFGVASFGLLSGPVFCAEHLHQVPDFSKLDLRIDDLTQFKELQEYRVMNINRAAKLAMAGTVALAAATPLGFAAAPAIGGAIGTTFLGLTGAAATNAGLAALGMGSLAAGGLGMAGGTLVVAAAGGMLGSAAGVRALSAYLGDDDSFNITKVRDGSGVPVLILRGFLTEGKLSWRTEVRAVESAYPDSPIYTVEWGSKELKELSGFAGFAAGGGAGMVAKSIVRRASKRVAKNLPVAGAALGAIDLVSNPWHTAVNRANSTALALAAILQRTNIDECVVIGHSLGGRVALNLALAMAGVEDESKKVRLRAVHVLGGAIGQQGSWSALASDSIGEIHNYFSINDGVLGKLYAIAMPKQKAVGAVGIASTDPKVVNHNVSNEVQSHTKYYENVNLVVD
;
A
#
# COMPACT_ATOMS: atom_id res chain seq x y z
N MET A 1 -3.80 34.89 -0.68
CA MET A 1 -2.71 34.51 -1.60
C MET A 1 -2.06 33.25 -1.06
N PRO A 2 -1.90 32.19 -1.87
CA PRO A 2 -1.27 30.95 -1.41
C PRO A 2 0.16 31.24 -0.94
N LYS A 3 0.60 30.59 0.14
CA LYS A 3 1.95 30.73 0.68
C LYS A 3 2.96 30.23 -0.36
N ARG A 4 3.73 31.14 -0.97
CA ARG A 4 4.72 30.85 -2.03
C ARG A 4 6.05 30.26 -1.51
N THR A 5 6.13 29.94 -0.23
CA THR A 5 7.36 29.43 0.42
C THR A 5 7.05 28.21 1.29
N ILE A 6 7.84 27.15 1.10
CA ILE A 6 7.98 26.04 2.06
C ILE A 6 8.84 26.54 3.22
N GLU A 7 8.65 26.02 4.44
CA GLU A 7 9.52 26.30 5.60
C GLU A 7 10.92 25.66 5.44
N SER A 8 11.67 26.11 4.43
CA SER A 8 13.09 25.82 4.24
C SER A 8 13.71 27.01 3.52
N GLU A 9 14.76 27.61 4.08
CA GLU A 9 15.50 28.72 3.46
C GLU A 9 16.14 28.34 2.12
N ALA A 10 16.31 27.03 1.87
CA ALA A 10 16.95 26.48 0.69
C ALA A 10 16.01 26.28 -0.52
N ILE A 11 14.68 26.36 -0.34
CA ILE A 11 13.70 26.06 -1.38
C ILE A 11 12.97 27.32 -1.84
N ARG A 12 12.90 27.52 -3.16
CA ARG A 12 12.08 28.55 -3.80
C ARG A 12 11.09 27.89 -4.77
N ILE A 13 9.84 28.35 -4.77
CA ILE A 13 8.80 27.90 -5.70
C ILE A 13 8.28 29.11 -6.46
N ASP A 14 8.27 29.01 -7.78
CA ASP A 14 7.62 29.95 -8.68
C ASP A 14 6.45 29.25 -9.39
N LEU A 15 5.26 29.83 -9.24
CA LEU A 15 4.00 29.27 -9.77
C LEU A 15 3.58 30.06 -11.01
N GLN A 16 3.21 29.35 -12.06
CA GLN A 16 2.68 29.95 -13.28
C GLN A 16 1.15 29.79 -13.35
N ASP A 17 0.48 30.68 -14.08
CA ASP A 17 -0.99 30.75 -14.13
C ASP A 17 -1.66 29.54 -14.81
N ASN A 18 -0.89 28.71 -15.52
CA ASN A 18 -1.36 27.54 -16.28
C ASN A 18 -1.24 26.20 -15.51
N GLY A 19 -0.90 26.23 -14.23
CA GLY A 19 -0.67 25.02 -13.41
C GLY A 19 0.75 24.45 -13.51
N ASP A 20 1.61 25.05 -14.33
CA ASP A 20 3.04 24.77 -14.34
C ASP A 20 3.71 25.42 -13.11
N PHE A 21 4.79 24.80 -12.66
CA PHE A 21 5.60 25.36 -11.60
C PHE A 21 7.07 25.05 -11.82
N THR A 22 7.91 25.92 -11.27
CA THR A 22 9.35 25.69 -11.18
C THR A 22 9.78 25.85 -9.74
N SER A 23 10.54 24.88 -9.23
CA SER A 23 11.07 24.94 -7.88
C SER A 23 12.57 24.69 -7.89
N GLU A 24 13.31 25.48 -7.12
CA GLU A 24 14.77 25.39 -6.98
C GLU A 24 15.16 25.08 -5.52
N LEU A 25 16.05 24.11 -5.35
CA LEU A 25 16.71 23.74 -4.10
C LEU A 25 18.20 24.06 -4.24
N ARG A 26 18.82 24.62 -3.19
CA ARG A 26 20.28 24.85 -3.14
C ARG A 26 20.96 24.13 -1.98
N SER A 27 22.19 23.66 -2.22
CA SER A 27 23.09 23.12 -1.18
C SER A 27 23.91 24.22 -0.51
N ASN A 28 24.72 23.85 0.49
CA ASN A 28 25.58 24.78 1.24
C ASN A 28 26.70 25.38 0.38
N LEU A 29 27.17 24.65 -0.63
CA LEU A 29 28.14 25.15 -1.62
C LEU A 29 27.49 25.95 -2.75
N GLY A 30 26.19 26.23 -2.67
CA GLY A 30 25.45 27.01 -3.66
C GLY A 30 25.10 26.25 -4.94
N ARG A 31 25.36 24.93 -4.98
CA ARG A 31 24.91 24.05 -6.07
C ARG A 31 23.40 23.99 -6.05
N TYR A 32 22.77 23.81 -7.20
CA TYR A 32 21.32 23.84 -7.30
C TYR A 32 20.75 22.66 -8.08
N VAL A 33 19.52 22.31 -7.74
CA VAL A 33 18.65 21.46 -8.55
C VAL A 33 17.32 22.16 -8.69
N ARG A 34 16.80 22.13 -9.92
CA ARG A 34 15.53 22.73 -10.31
C ARG A 34 14.64 21.66 -10.88
N VAL A 35 13.40 21.61 -10.39
CA VAL A 35 12.35 20.74 -10.90
C VAL A 35 11.25 21.59 -11.51
N THR A 36 10.86 21.27 -12.74
CA THR A 36 9.82 21.98 -13.48
C THR A 36 8.72 21.02 -13.91
N LYS A 37 7.47 21.35 -13.57
CA LYS A 37 6.28 20.70 -14.10
C LYS A 37 5.85 21.41 -15.38
N VAL A 38 5.57 20.63 -16.43
CA VAL A 38 5.01 21.13 -17.69
C VAL A 38 3.77 20.32 -18.03
N GLY A 39 2.60 20.96 -18.07
CA GLY A 39 1.30 20.32 -18.31
C GLY A 39 1.00 19.22 -17.28
N ASP A 40 0.41 18.11 -17.74
CA ASP A 40 0.02 16.97 -16.89
C ASP A 40 1.16 15.96 -16.64
N ALA A 41 2.42 16.35 -16.88
CA ALA A 41 3.57 15.48 -16.66
C ALA A 41 3.68 15.02 -15.20
N GLN A 42 3.83 13.70 -15.00
CA GLN A 42 3.95 13.05 -13.68
C GLN A 42 5.40 13.05 -13.16
N SER A 43 6.37 13.35 -14.01
CA SER A 43 7.78 13.44 -13.67
C SER A 43 8.31 14.84 -13.99
N PRO A 44 9.18 15.41 -13.14
CA PRO A 44 9.75 16.72 -13.38
C PRO A 44 10.72 16.70 -14.57
N ARG A 45 10.80 17.82 -15.28
CA ARG A 45 12.04 18.18 -15.97
C ARG A 45 13.04 18.63 -14.90
N VAL A 46 14.28 18.14 -14.99
CA VAL A 46 15.31 18.35 -13.98
C VAL A 46 16.50 19.09 -14.60
N GLU A 47 16.93 20.17 -13.97
CA GLU A 47 18.09 20.98 -14.37
C GLU A 47 18.93 21.34 -13.14
N GLY A 48 20.23 21.54 -13.30
CA GLY A 48 21.12 21.94 -12.21
C GLY A 48 22.48 21.26 -12.23
N ASP A 49 23.19 21.35 -11.10
CA ASP A 49 24.50 20.74 -10.93
C ASP A 49 24.40 19.20 -10.86
N ASP A 50 25.26 18.51 -11.62
CA ASP A 50 25.28 17.04 -11.74
C ASP A 50 25.31 16.32 -10.39
N SER A 51 26.00 16.88 -9.39
CA SER A 51 26.07 16.28 -8.05
C SER A 51 24.72 16.18 -7.34
N LEU A 52 23.76 17.03 -7.70
CA LEU A 52 22.40 17.03 -7.15
C LEU A 52 21.39 16.40 -8.11
N THR A 53 21.48 16.69 -9.42
CA THR A 53 20.55 16.16 -10.43
C THR A 53 20.72 14.66 -10.65
N SER A 54 21.93 14.12 -10.50
CA SER A 54 22.20 12.68 -10.61
C SER A 54 21.82 11.88 -9.35
N ASN A 55 21.38 12.55 -8.28
CA ASN A 55 20.92 11.90 -7.05
C ASN A 55 19.39 11.72 -7.11
N PRO A 56 18.87 10.49 -7.33
CA PRO A 56 17.44 10.27 -7.49
C PRO A 56 16.64 10.63 -6.24
N ALA A 57 17.17 10.37 -5.03
CA ALA A 57 16.49 10.70 -3.78
C ALA A 57 16.30 12.22 -3.62
N ILE A 58 17.27 13.04 -4.00
CA ILE A 58 17.11 14.50 -3.99
C ILE A 58 15.97 14.91 -4.92
N VAL A 59 16.02 14.47 -6.19
CA VAL A 59 15.04 14.84 -7.21
C VAL A 59 13.63 14.40 -6.79
N THR A 60 13.46 13.15 -6.36
CA THR A 60 12.17 12.59 -5.99
C THR A 60 11.59 13.27 -4.74
N GLU A 61 12.37 13.39 -3.66
CA GLU A 61 11.85 13.97 -2.42
C GLU A 61 11.58 15.47 -2.58
N PHE A 62 12.41 16.16 -3.36
CA PHE A 62 12.17 17.57 -3.69
C PHE A 62 10.92 17.77 -4.53
N TRP A 63 10.73 16.96 -5.58
CA TRP A 63 9.52 16.99 -6.40
C TRP A 63 8.26 16.74 -5.56
N LEU A 64 8.26 15.68 -4.75
CA LEU A 64 7.13 15.32 -3.90
C LEU A 64 6.84 16.40 -2.86
N ALA A 65 7.86 17.05 -2.31
CA ALA A 65 7.69 18.19 -1.40
C ALA A 65 6.95 19.34 -2.09
N THR A 66 7.35 19.69 -3.31
CA THR A 66 6.74 20.79 -4.06
C THR A 66 5.31 20.47 -4.47
N VAL A 67 5.03 19.25 -4.97
CA VAL A 67 3.67 18.83 -5.33
C VAL A 67 2.75 18.84 -4.11
N ALA A 68 3.17 18.25 -2.99
CA ALA A 68 2.36 18.22 -1.76
C ALA A 68 2.09 19.63 -1.21
N HIS A 69 3.06 20.55 -1.33
CA HIS A 69 2.89 21.95 -0.90
C HIS A 69 1.87 22.69 -1.77
N ILE A 70 1.88 22.47 -3.08
CA ILE A 70 0.93 23.09 -4.02
C ILE A 70 -0.48 22.54 -3.76
N GLU A 71 -0.64 21.22 -3.67
CA GLU A 71 -1.94 20.59 -3.38
C GLU A 71 -2.50 21.07 -2.03
N ALA A 72 -1.67 21.14 -0.99
CA ALA A 72 -2.06 21.72 0.29
C ALA A 72 -2.55 23.17 0.14
N SER A 73 -1.82 24.00 -0.62
CA SER A 73 -2.15 25.41 -0.82
C SER A 73 -3.45 25.60 -1.62
N GLU A 74 -3.69 24.76 -2.61
CA GLU A 74 -4.94 24.74 -3.40
C GLU A 74 -6.12 24.35 -2.52
N LEU A 75 -6.01 23.26 -1.77
CA LEU A 75 -7.04 22.82 -0.81
C LEU A 75 -7.32 23.92 0.21
N GLU A 76 -6.28 24.52 0.81
CA GLU A 76 -6.42 25.64 1.75
C GLU A 76 -7.19 26.82 1.16
N SER A 77 -6.97 27.15 -0.12
CA SER A 77 -7.66 28.24 -0.82
C SER A 77 -9.15 27.96 -1.04
N GLN A 78 -9.56 26.68 -1.06
CA GLN A 78 -10.93 26.23 -1.28
C GLN A 78 -11.70 26.03 0.03
N ILE A 79 -11.03 26.00 1.19
CA ILE A 79 -11.65 25.85 2.52
C ILE A 79 -12.79 26.87 2.78
N PRO A 80 -12.73 28.15 2.37
CA PRO A 80 -13.86 29.08 2.56
C PRO A 80 -15.15 28.66 1.84
N ALA A 81 -15.08 27.76 0.84
CA ALA A 81 -16.21 27.23 0.09
C ALA A 81 -16.58 25.77 0.46
N MET A 82 -15.71 25.05 1.18
CA MET A 82 -15.88 23.66 1.58
C MET A 82 -16.00 23.55 3.12
N SER A 83 -17.17 23.13 3.61
CA SER A 83 -17.55 23.20 5.02
C SER A 83 -17.24 21.93 5.84
N GLN A 84 -16.34 21.05 5.37
CA GLN A 84 -16.06 19.78 6.06
C GLN A 84 -14.70 19.79 6.79
N PRO A 85 -14.66 19.38 8.07
CA PRO A 85 -13.40 19.24 8.83
C PRO A 85 -12.33 18.36 8.16
N ILE A 86 -12.76 17.37 7.35
CA ILE A 86 -11.86 16.43 6.67
C ILE A 86 -10.92 17.09 5.67
N ASP A 87 -11.37 18.16 5.00
CA ASP A 87 -10.56 18.87 3.99
C ASP A 87 -9.46 19.72 4.66
N VAL A 88 -9.75 20.25 5.85
CA VAL A 88 -8.80 20.99 6.68
C VAL A 88 -7.69 20.08 7.20
N ASP A 89 -8.05 18.90 7.69
CA ASP A 89 -7.08 17.94 8.19
C ASP A 89 -6.23 17.35 7.05
N ARG A 90 -6.83 17.14 5.87
CA ARG A 90 -6.10 16.74 4.65
C ARG A 90 -5.07 17.77 4.24
N ALA A 91 -5.44 19.05 4.20
CA ALA A 91 -4.51 20.12 3.86
C ALA A 91 -3.33 20.20 4.85
N LYS A 92 -3.59 20.06 6.15
CA LYS A 92 -2.54 20.02 7.18
C LYS A 92 -1.59 18.84 7.01
N GLU A 93 -2.11 17.65 6.74
CA GLU A 93 -1.31 16.45 6.52
C GLU A 93 -0.39 16.60 5.31
N LEU A 94 -0.92 17.06 4.18
CA LEU A 94 -0.13 17.36 2.98
C LEU A 94 0.96 18.41 3.24
N ARG A 95 0.63 19.44 4.04
CA ARG A 95 1.58 20.47 4.47
C ARG A 95 2.72 19.87 5.28
N SER A 96 2.40 18.99 6.24
CA SER A 96 3.39 18.30 7.07
C SER A 96 4.29 17.41 6.21
N GLN A 97 3.72 16.66 5.27
CA GLN A 97 4.47 15.83 4.33
C GLN A 97 5.40 16.67 3.46
N ALA A 98 4.91 17.79 2.93
CA ALA A 98 5.72 18.70 2.13
C ALA A 98 6.95 19.22 2.90
N GLN A 99 6.76 19.61 4.16
CA GLN A 99 7.84 20.10 5.03
C GLN A 99 8.88 19.02 5.35
N GLU A 100 8.46 17.81 5.70
CA GLU A 100 9.37 16.71 6.02
C GLU A 100 10.21 16.30 4.79
N LYS A 101 9.57 16.18 3.62
CA LYS A 101 10.24 15.86 2.36
C LYS A 101 11.21 16.95 1.93
N ALA A 102 10.81 18.22 2.06
CA ALA A 102 11.67 19.35 1.82
C ALA A 102 12.92 19.35 2.69
N LYS A 103 12.77 19.17 4.01
CA LYS A 103 13.91 19.08 4.95
C LYS A 103 14.85 17.94 4.57
N TYR A 104 14.30 16.79 4.21
CA TYR A 104 15.10 15.63 3.82
C TYR A 104 15.85 15.87 2.50
N ALA A 105 15.19 16.43 1.49
CA ALA A 105 15.82 16.81 0.22
C ALA A 105 16.95 17.85 0.42
N THR A 106 16.71 18.89 1.23
CA THR A 106 17.74 19.85 1.62
C THR A 106 18.91 19.15 2.29
N LYS A 107 18.64 18.26 3.25
CA LYS A 107 19.71 17.53 3.93
C LYS A 107 20.54 16.66 2.99
N LEU A 108 19.90 15.97 2.05
CA LEU A 108 20.62 15.20 1.02
C LEU A 108 21.48 16.08 0.11
N ALA A 109 20.99 17.27 -0.25
CA ALA A 109 21.77 18.23 -1.02
C ALA A 109 23.00 18.73 -0.25
N GLU A 110 22.85 19.05 1.04
CA GLU A 110 23.98 19.39 1.91
C GLU A 110 24.98 18.24 2.04
N LEU A 111 24.52 17.00 2.23
CA LEU A 111 25.41 15.84 2.32
C LEU A 111 26.15 15.55 1.01
N SER A 112 25.54 15.89 -0.13
CA SER A 112 26.18 15.76 -1.44
C SER A 112 27.41 16.67 -1.59
N ASP A 113 27.49 17.75 -0.80
CA ASP A 113 28.67 18.61 -0.72
C ASP A 113 29.83 17.98 0.08
N LEU A 114 29.55 16.95 0.87
CA LEU A 114 30.48 16.33 1.80
C LEU A 114 31.09 15.01 1.30
N VAL A 115 30.71 14.59 0.09
CA VAL A 115 31.16 13.33 -0.55
C VAL A 115 32.67 13.31 -0.70
N THR A 116 33.28 12.23 -0.24
CA THR A 116 34.72 11.97 -0.45
C THR A 116 34.93 10.96 -1.59
N GLY A 117 36.19 10.59 -1.86
CA GLY A 117 36.54 9.60 -2.87
C GLY A 117 36.49 8.14 -2.42
N GLU A 118 36.24 7.87 -1.13
CA GLU A 118 36.19 6.49 -0.60
C GLU A 118 34.79 5.88 -0.75
N GLU A 119 34.74 4.57 -0.99
CA GLU A 119 33.50 3.82 -1.20
C GLU A 119 33.52 2.52 -0.40
N GLU A 120 32.35 2.10 0.06
CA GLU A 120 32.13 0.80 0.70
C GLU A 120 30.95 0.08 0.07
N GLU A 121 31.00 -1.26 0.02
CA GLU A 121 29.95 -2.08 -0.60
C GLU A 121 29.02 -2.68 0.45
N GLY A 122 27.74 -2.78 0.10
CA GLY A 122 26.74 -3.46 0.93
C GLY A 122 25.33 -3.28 0.39
N TYR A 123 24.37 -3.95 1.02
CA TYR A 123 22.97 -3.72 0.65
C TYR A 123 22.46 -2.39 1.22
N CYS A 124 21.88 -1.59 0.34
CA CYS A 124 21.24 -0.33 0.71
C CYS A 124 19.80 -0.56 1.17
N SER A 125 19.49 -0.27 2.44
CA SER A 125 18.14 -0.37 2.98
C SER A 125 17.16 0.69 2.47
N ALA A 126 17.52 1.53 1.50
CA ALA A 126 16.57 2.40 0.80
C ALA A 126 16.10 1.77 -0.53
N CYS A 127 17.04 1.39 -1.40
CA CYS A 127 16.73 0.79 -2.70
C CYS A 127 16.74 -0.74 -2.72
N LEU A 128 17.13 -1.39 -1.62
CA LEU A 128 17.31 -2.83 -1.44
C LEU A 128 18.36 -3.49 -2.35
N GLN A 129 19.29 -2.72 -2.93
CA GLN A 129 20.26 -3.23 -3.90
C GLN A 129 21.65 -3.31 -3.29
N PHE A 130 22.46 -4.30 -3.73
CA PHE A 130 23.87 -4.38 -3.39
C PHE A 130 24.65 -3.39 -4.25
N VAL A 131 25.19 -2.35 -3.63
CA VAL A 131 25.75 -1.19 -4.33
C VAL A 131 26.91 -0.59 -3.54
N ASN A 132 27.68 0.27 -4.21
CA ASN A 132 28.68 1.11 -3.56
C ASN A 132 28.02 2.31 -2.85
N HIS A 133 28.54 2.63 -1.67
CA HIS A 133 28.14 3.73 -0.80
C HIS A 133 29.33 4.68 -0.65
N ARG A 134 29.17 5.93 -1.11
CA ARG A 134 30.22 6.96 -1.01
C ARG A 134 30.31 7.47 0.41
N THR A 135 31.51 7.45 0.99
CA THR A 135 31.72 8.00 2.33
C THR A 135 31.59 9.51 2.31
N LEU A 136 31.19 10.07 3.45
CA LEU A 136 31.14 11.50 3.67
C LEU A 136 32.24 11.92 4.62
N SER A 137 32.68 13.18 4.51
CA SER A 137 33.60 13.78 5.49
C SER A 137 33.01 13.79 6.92
N GLU A 138 31.68 13.73 7.03
CA GLU A 138 30.96 13.43 8.27
C GLU A 138 31.04 11.92 8.59
N LYS A 139 31.70 11.59 9.70
CA LYS A 139 31.98 10.19 10.07
C LYS A 139 30.69 9.36 10.25
N GLY A 140 30.68 8.19 9.61
CA GLY A 140 29.64 7.18 9.79
C GLY A 140 28.39 7.39 8.94
N LEU A 141 28.39 8.39 8.05
CA LEU A 141 27.35 8.59 7.04
C LEU A 141 27.89 8.35 5.63
N TYR A 142 26.98 7.91 4.76
CA TYR A 142 27.27 7.53 3.39
C TYR A 142 26.12 7.93 2.47
N LEU A 143 26.42 8.17 1.19
CA LEU A 143 25.41 8.29 0.13
C LEU A 143 25.44 7.08 -0.79
N CYS A 144 24.31 6.40 -0.91
CA CYS A 144 24.15 5.29 -1.85
C CYS A 144 24.38 5.76 -3.29
N LYS A 145 25.24 5.09 -4.08
CA LYS A 145 25.49 5.47 -5.48
C LYS A 145 24.30 5.24 -6.42
N LYS A 146 23.41 4.30 -6.09
CA LYS A 146 22.26 3.97 -6.93
C LYS A 146 21.06 4.89 -6.69
N CYS A 147 20.63 5.04 -5.44
CA CYS A 147 19.44 5.85 -5.13
C CYS A 147 19.75 7.20 -4.49
N GLY A 148 20.98 7.45 -4.07
CA GLY A 148 21.39 8.74 -3.50
C GLY A 148 20.85 9.04 -2.10
N ASN A 149 20.13 8.09 -1.47
CA ASN A 149 19.72 8.21 -0.08
C ASN A 149 20.93 8.21 0.88
N ALA A 150 20.77 8.94 1.97
CA ALA A 150 21.72 8.90 3.08
C ALA A 150 21.55 7.62 3.88
N THR A 151 22.69 7.04 4.23
CA THR A 151 22.77 5.72 4.85
C THR A 151 23.88 5.66 5.89
N ALA A 152 23.78 4.69 6.79
CA ALA A 152 24.81 4.38 7.77
C ALA A 152 24.88 2.87 7.99
N HIS A 153 26.03 2.39 8.45
CA HIS A 153 26.20 0.98 8.81
C HIS A 153 25.17 0.51 9.81
N CYS A 154 24.62 -0.68 9.56
CA CYS A 154 23.77 -1.37 10.51
C CYS A 154 24.53 -1.62 11.81
N LYS A 155 23.92 -1.29 12.95
CA LYS A 155 24.54 -1.49 14.26
C LYS A 155 24.48 -2.92 14.80
N VAL A 156 23.94 -3.87 14.03
CA VAL A 156 24.01 -5.29 14.41
C VAL A 156 25.44 -5.81 14.16
N PRO A 157 26.09 -6.44 15.16
CA PRO A 157 27.45 -6.97 15.00
C PRO A 157 27.57 -7.90 13.78
N LYS A 158 28.65 -7.75 13.01
CA LYS A 158 28.95 -8.53 11.79
C LYS A 158 27.97 -8.31 10.63
N CYS A 159 27.05 -7.35 10.72
CA CYS A 159 26.25 -6.91 9.59
C CYS A 159 27.00 -5.81 8.83
N GLU A 160 27.23 -6.01 7.55
CA GLU A 160 27.91 -5.04 6.65
C GLU A 160 26.90 -4.23 5.81
N ASN A 161 25.60 -4.42 6.05
CA ASN A 161 24.55 -3.74 5.29
C ASN A 161 24.25 -2.35 5.84
N PHE A 162 23.76 -1.48 4.96
CA PHE A 162 23.51 -0.08 5.26
C PHE A 162 22.03 0.16 5.55
N GLY A 163 21.70 0.77 6.69
CA GLY A 163 20.37 1.28 7.00
C GLY A 163 20.15 2.71 6.48
N VAL A 164 18.89 3.15 6.39
CA VAL A 164 18.55 4.55 6.04
C VAL A 164 18.87 5.45 7.23
N ALA A 165 19.66 6.49 7.00
CA ALA A 165 20.00 7.45 8.04
C ALA A 165 18.82 8.40 8.32
N SER A 166 18.49 8.58 9.60
CA SER A 166 17.48 9.55 10.04
C SER A 166 18.15 10.80 10.61
N PHE A 167 17.58 11.96 10.36
CA PHE A 167 18.10 13.25 10.81
C PHE A 167 17.19 13.88 11.86
N GLY A 168 17.78 14.55 12.87
CA GLY A 168 17.03 15.28 13.90
C GLY A 168 17.44 14.91 15.32
N LEU A 169 16.71 15.51 16.29
CA LEU A 169 17.02 15.45 17.73
C LEU A 169 16.94 14.03 18.33
N LEU A 170 16.25 13.11 17.64
CA LEU A 170 16.04 11.72 18.06
C LEU A 170 16.70 10.72 17.09
N SER A 171 17.83 11.12 16.47
CA SER A 171 18.61 10.22 15.61
C SER A 171 19.21 9.08 16.43
N GLY A 172 18.61 7.90 16.31
CA GLY A 172 19.03 6.67 17.00
C GLY A 172 20.02 5.83 16.21
N PRO A 173 20.47 4.68 16.75
CA PRO A 173 21.23 3.70 15.98
C PRO A 173 20.49 3.28 14.70
N VAL A 174 21.24 3.19 13.61
CA VAL A 174 20.72 2.80 12.30
C VAL A 174 20.75 1.28 12.15
N PHE A 175 19.65 0.70 11.68
CA PHE A 175 19.53 -0.74 11.38
C PHE A 175 19.11 -0.95 9.93
N CYS A 176 19.61 -2.02 9.31
CA CYS A 176 19.23 -2.35 7.94
C CYS A 176 17.81 -2.92 7.86
N ALA A 177 17.21 -2.88 6.67
CA ALA A 177 15.86 -3.34 6.40
C ALA A 177 15.65 -4.81 6.78
N GLU A 178 16.67 -5.67 6.63
CA GLU A 178 16.61 -7.07 7.09
C GLU A 178 16.44 -7.18 8.60
N HIS A 179 17.26 -6.48 9.40
CA HIS A 179 17.16 -6.53 10.87
C HIS A 179 15.90 -5.84 11.42
N LEU A 180 15.27 -4.98 10.61
CA LEU A 180 13.97 -4.39 10.88
C LEU A 180 12.79 -5.27 10.42
N HIS A 181 13.06 -6.40 9.73
CA HIS A 181 12.06 -7.24 9.04
C HIS A 181 11.21 -6.45 8.04
N GLN A 182 11.77 -5.40 7.45
CA GLN A 182 11.17 -4.68 6.32
C GLN A 182 11.41 -5.41 5.00
N VAL A 183 12.48 -6.22 4.93
CA VAL A 183 12.73 -7.18 3.87
C VAL A 183 13.13 -8.51 4.51
N PRO A 184 12.75 -9.68 3.95
CA PRO A 184 13.09 -10.97 4.53
C PRO A 184 14.56 -11.35 4.36
N ASP A 185 15.06 -11.19 3.14
CA ASP A 185 16.45 -11.46 2.76
C ASP A 185 16.80 -10.61 1.54
N PHE A 186 17.82 -9.77 1.66
CA PHE A 186 18.31 -8.94 0.56
C PHE A 186 18.79 -9.75 -0.64
N SER A 187 19.33 -10.96 -0.40
CA SER A 187 19.84 -11.83 -1.46
C SER A 187 18.75 -12.58 -2.22
N LYS A 188 17.53 -12.64 -1.66
CA LYS A 188 16.38 -13.31 -2.27
C LYS A 188 15.39 -12.34 -2.93
N LEU A 189 15.77 -11.10 -3.19
CA LEU A 189 14.84 -10.11 -3.80
C LEU A 189 14.38 -10.51 -5.20
N ASP A 190 15.27 -11.10 -5.98
CA ASP A 190 14.97 -11.63 -7.32
C ASP A 190 14.49 -13.09 -7.29
N LEU A 191 14.30 -13.69 -6.10
CA LEU A 191 13.70 -15.02 -5.99
C LEU A 191 12.31 -15.00 -6.61
N ARG A 192 12.10 -15.93 -7.54
CA ARG A 192 10.80 -16.23 -8.15
C ARG A 192 10.38 -17.64 -7.74
N ILE A 193 9.08 -17.81 -7.48
CA ILE A 193 8.46 -19.10 -7.13
C ILE A 193 7.75 -19.71 -8.34
N ASP A 194 7.76 -21.03 -8.44
CA ASP A 194 7.08 -21.75 -9.52
C ASP A 194 5.61 -22.02 -9.18
N ASP A 195 5.29 -22.18 -7.89
CA ASP A 195 3.93 -22.40 -7.41
C ASP A 195 3.50 -21.34 -6.39
N LEU A 196 2.27 -20.84 -6.52
CA LEU A 196 1.74 -19.79 -5.64
C LEU A 196 1.67 -20.19 -4.16
N THR A 197 1.62 -21.49 -3.83
CA THR A 197 1.65 -21.97 -2.44
C THR A 197 3.01 -21.72 -1.77
N GLN A 198 4.07 -21.52 -2.56
CA GLN A 198 5.42 -21.22 -2.09
C GLN A 198 5.62 -19.75 -1.71
N PHE A 199 4.56 -18.92 -1.71
CA PHE A 199 4.67 -17.50 -1.35
C PHE A 199 5.33 -17.26 0.02
N LYS A 200 5.29 -18.25 0.92
CA LYS A 200 5.97 -18.20 2.23
C LYS A 200 7.49 -18.21 2.12
N GLU A 201 8.06 -18.80 1.07
CA GLU A 201 9.50 -18.74 0.77
C GLU A 201 9.95 -17.30 0.51
N LEU A 202 9.07 -16.47 -0.05
CA LEU A 202 9.31 -15.03 -0.24
C LEU A 202 9.41 -14.26 1.09
N GLN A 203 9.04 -14.90 2.22
CA GLN A 203 8.95 -14.33 3.56
C GLN A 203 9.94 -14.93 4.58
N GLU A 204 10.81 -15.84 4.15
CA GLU A 204 11.77 -16.44 5.07
C GLU A 204 12.80 -15.41 5.52
N TYR A 205 12.66 -14.95 6.76
CA TYR A 205 13.58 -13.98 7.35
C TYR A 205 14.91 -14.66 7.69
N ARG A 206 15.99 -14.20 7.04
CA ARG A 206 17.35 -14.70 7.28
C ARG A 206 17.88 -14.34 8.67
N VAL A 207 17.46 -13.19 9.20
CA VAL A 207 17.99 -12.61 10.44
C VAL A 207 16.89 -12.33 11.46
N MET A 208 17.28 -12.14 12.71
CA MET A 208 16.36 -11.83 13.80
C MET A 208 15.83 -10.39 13.70
N ASN A 209 14.58 -10.19 14.10
CA ASN A 209 13.96 -8.88 14.18
C ASN A 209 14.45 -8.15 15.43
N ILE A 210 15.16 -7.03 15.24
CA ILE A 210 15.69 -6.29 16.38
C ILE A 210 14.59 -5.60 17.19
N ASN A 211 13.50 -5.16 16.56
CA ASN A 211 12.36 -4.58 17.26
C ASN A 211 11.65 -5.62 18.14
N ARG A 212 11.52 -6.87 17.67
CA ARG A 212 10.97 -7.95 18.49
C ARG A 212 11.92 -8.33 19.62
N ALA A 213 13.22 -8.46 19.34
CA ALA A 213 14.23 -8.75 20.35
C ALA A 213 14.25 -7.68 21.45
N ALA A 214 14.20 -6.40 21.08
CA ALA A 214 14.15 -5.28 22.01
C ALA A 214 12.85 -5.26 22.83
N LYS A 215 11.69 -5.51 22.21
CA LYS A 215 10.39 -5.62 22.92
C LYS A 215 10.42 -6.75 23.96
N LEU A 216 10.98 -7.91 23.62
CA LEU A 216 11.11 -9.05 24.54
C LEU A 216 12.11 -8.77 25.67
N ALA A 217 13.23 -8.11 25.36
CA ALA A 217 14.20 -7.69 26.38
C ALA A 217 13.60 -6.68 27.37
N MET A 218 12.83 -5.70 26.89
CA MET A 218 12.11 -4.74 27.75
C MET A 218 11.03 -5.40 28.60
N ALA A 219 10.37 -6.45 28.09
CA ALA A 219 9.38 -7.22 28.82
C ALA A 219 9.99 -8.18 29.87
N GLY A 220 11.32 -8.27 29.96
CA GLY A 220 12.03 -9.13 30.91
C GLY A 220 11.91 -10.63 30.63
N THR A 221 11.39 -11.02 29.46
CA THR A 221 11.03 -12.42 29.15
C THR A 221 12.14 -13.23 28.48
N VAL A 222 13.29 -12.64 28.12
CA VAL A 222 14.38 -13.38 27.43
C VAL A 222 15.75 -13.11 28.08
N ALA A 223 16.33 -14.18 28.62
CA ALA A 223 17.77 -14.29 28.84
C ALA A 223 18.48 -14.42 27.48
N LEU A 224 18.86 -13.29 26.87
CA LEU A 224 19.56 -13.24 25.57
C LEU A 224 21.03 -13.67 25.74
N ALA A 225 21.24 -14.98 25.91
CA ALA A 225 22.57 -15.60 25.97
C ALA A 225 22.83 -16.69 24.92
N ALA A 226 21.84 -17.08 24.10
CA ALA A 226 21.98 -18.23 23.22
C ALA A 226 21.47 -17.96 21.80
N ALA A 227 22.23 -17.21 20.98
CA ALA A 227 22.25 -17.34 19.51
C ALA A 227 23.25 -16.42 18.75
N THR A 228 24.31 -15.85 19.36
CA THR A 228 25.52 -15.32 18.66
C THR A 228 26.56 -14.79 19.67
N PRO A 229 27.86 -14.72 19.33
CA PRO A 229 28.97 -14.58 20.28
C PRO A 229 29.23 -13.13 20.68
N LEU A 230 28.25 -12.47 21.28
CA LEU A 230 28.37 -11.38 22.25
C LEU A 230 26.93 -10.94 22.56
N GLY A 231 26.45 -11.31 23.75
CA GLY A 231 25.14 -10.90 24.24
C GLY A 231 24.94 -9.40 24.05
N PHE A 232 23.75 -9.03 23.60
CA PHE A 232 23.33 -7.63 23.51
C PHE A 232 23.25 -7.04 24.93
N ALA A 233 24.41 -6.65 25.46
CA ALA A 233 24.53 -5.76 26.60
C ALA A 233 24.26 -4.33 26.11
N ALA A 234 23.02 -4.07 25.71
CA ALA A 234 22.52 -2.72 25.52
C ALA A 234 21.20 -2.60 26.29
N ALA A 235 21.34 -1.98 27.46
CA ALA A 235 20.30 -1.55 28.39
C ALA A 235 19.29 -0.56 27.71
N PRO A 236 18.29 0.01 28.42
CA PRO A 236 17.05 0.67 27.93
C PRO A 236 17.10 1.71 26.79
N ALA A 237 18.27 2.07 26.27
CA ALA A 237 18.46 3.00 25.16
C ALA A 237 17.82 2.54 23.83
N ILE A 238 17.50 1.25 23.67
CA ILE A 238 16.79 0.77 22.47
C ILE A 238 15.31 1.21 22.51
N GLY A 239 14.70 1.37 23.68
CA GLY A 239 13.29 1.75 23.81
C GLY A 239 12.93 3.12 23.22
N GLY A 240 13.86 4.09 23.25
CA GLY A 240 13.65 5.45 22.74
C GLY A 240 13.98 5.63 21.25
N ALA A 241 14.80 4.75 20.66
CA ALA A 241 15.25 4.85 19.27
C ALA A 241 14.39 4.06 18.26
N ILE A 242 13.57 3.12 18.74
CA ILE A 242 12.70 2.28 17.89
C ILE A 242 11.63 3.11 17.14
N GLY A 243 11.36 4.34 17.55
CA GLY A 243 10.32 5.18 16.96
C GLY A 243 10.72 5.99 15.72
N THR A 244 12.02 6.20 15.46
CA THR A 244 12.45 7.34 14.61
C THR A 244 13.20 6.99 13.33
N THR A 245 13.40 5.71 13.02
CA THR A 245 13.98 5.32 11.73
C THR A 245 12.91 5.39 10.63
N PHE A 246 12.75 6.61 10.09
CA PHE A 246 11.98 7.00 8.90
C PHE A 246 10.53 6.51 8.80
N LEU A 247 9.86 6.46 9.96
CA LEU A 247 8.42 6.56 10.23
C LEU A 247 8.03 5.70 11.45
N GLY A 248 8.85 4.75 11.90
CA GLY A 248 8.53 3.89 13.06
C GLY A 248 7.22 3.09 12.90
N LEU A 249 6.61 3.14 11.71
CA LEU A 249 5.36 2.49 11.41
C LEU A 249 5.67 1.00 11.25
N THR A 250 4.95 0.18 12.01
CA THR A 250 4.99 -1.27 11.91
C THR A 250 3.55 -1.77 11.75
N GLY A 251 3.38 -2.89 11.05
CA GLY A 251 2.06 -3.47 10.80
C GLY A 251 1.12 -2.53 10.04
N ALA A 252 -0.17 -2.54 10.40
CA ALA A 252 -1.22 -1.78 9.73
C ALA A 252 -0.91 -0.30 9.47
N ALA A 253 -0.14 0.39 10.31
CA ALA A 253 0.18 1.80 10.10
C ALA A 253 1.16 2.02 8.93
N ALA A 254 2.12 1.10 8.74
CA ALA A 254 3.06 1.13 7.60
C ALA A 254 2.36 0.74 6.31
N THR A 255 1.50 -0.29 6.39
CA THR A 255 0.65 -0.71 5.28
C THR A 255 -0.29 0.42 4.85
N ASN A 256 -0.91 1.12 5.80
CA ASN A 256 -1.80 2.25 5.51
C ASN A 256 -1.04 3.47 4.97
N ALA A 257 0.15 3.78 5.48
CA ALA A 257 0.98 4.86 4.92
C ALA A 257 1.51 4.51 3.52
N GLY A 258 1.90 3.25 3.29
CA GLY A 258 2.25 2.74 1.97
C GLY A 258 1.07 2.80 1.00
N LEU A 259 -0.12 2.37 1.43
CA LEU A 259 -1.36 2.49 0.65
C LEU A 259 -1.74 3.95 0.40
N ALA A 260 -1.57 4.84 1.38
CA ALA A 260 -1.85 6.26 1.24
C ALA A 260 -0.89 6.91 0.23
N ALA A 261 0.40 6.58 0.29
CA ALA A 261 1.39 6.99 -0.72
C ALA A 261 1.07 6.43 -2.11
N LEU A 262 0.46 5.24 -2.17
CA LEU A 262 -0.04 4.60 -3.40
C LEU A 262 -1.41 5.13 -3.87
N GLY A 263 -1.97 6.14 -3.21
CA GLY A 263 -3.31 6.67 -3.52
C GLY A 263 -4.47 5.72 -3.17
N MET A 264 -4.19 4.56 -2.58
CA MET A 264 -5.12 3.49 -2.20
C MET A 264 -5.56 3.53 -0.72
N GLY A 265 -5.15 4.57 0.02
CA GLY A 265 -5.52 4.79 1.42
C GLY A 265 -7.02 4.93 1.65
N SER A 266 -7.45 4.83 2.92
CA SER A 266 -8.87 4.90 3.27
C SER A 266 -9.53 6.18 2.76
N LEU A 267 -10.77 6.08 2.27
CA LEU A 267 -11.57 7.24 1.84
C LEU A 267 -11.72 8.29 2.97
N ALA A 268 -11.58 7.88 4.23
CA ALA A 268 -11.60 8.77 5.40
C ALA A 268 -10.23 9.43 5.71
N ALA A 269 -9.13 8.94 5.12
CA ALA A 269 -7.76 9.46 5.29
C ALA A 269 -7.18 10.04 3.98
N GLY A 270 -8.03 10.38 3.00
CA GLY A 270 -7.59 10.99 1.75
C GLY A 270 -7.03 10.02 0.71
N GLY A 271 -7.62 8.82 0.58
CA GLY A 271 -7.51 8.05 -0.66
C GLY A 271 -8.01 8.90 -1.83
N LEU A 272 -7.21 9.01 -2.89
CA LEU A 272 -7.43 9.93 -4.00
C LEU A 272 -8.80 9.68 -4.64
N GLY A 273 -9.79 10.51 -4.29
CA GLY A 273 -11.07 10.52 -4.98
C GLY A 273 -10.88 10.92 -6.44
N MET A 274 -11.58 10.25 -7.35
CA MET A 274 -11.85 10.56 -8.78
C MET A 274 -10.66 10.92 -9.71
N ALA A 275 -9.73 11.80 -9.34
CA ALA A 275 -8.52 12.13 -10.09
C ALA A 275 -7.36 11.13 -9.89
N GLY A 276 -7.49 10.21 -8.94
CA GLY A 276 -6.42 9.28 -8.54
C GLY A 276 -6.24 8.02 -9.37
N GLY A 277 -7.16 7.66 -10.27
CA GLY A 277 -7.13 6.32 -10.90
C GLY A 277 -5.85 6.02 -11.70
N THR A 278 -5.33 7.00 -12.44
CA THR A 278 -4.07 6.85 -13.20
C THR A 278 -2.85 6.90 -12.29
N LEU A 279 -2.86 7.75 -11.25
CA LEU A 279 -1.78 7.86 -10.27
C LEU A 279 -1.68 6.60 -9.39
N VAL A 280 -2.83 6.00 -9.03
CA VAL A 280 -2.93 4.73 -8.29
C VAL A 280 -2.36 3.57 -9.12
N VAL A 281 -2.68 3.51 -10.41
CA VAL A 281 -2.19 2.46 -11.32
C VAL A 281 -0.68 2.61 -11.55
N ALA A 282 -0.20 3.80 -11.89
CA ALA A 282 1.22 4.05 -12.11
C ALA A 282 2.05 3.89 -10.83
N ALA A 283 1.56 4.38 -9.69
CA ALA A 283 2.24 4.24 -8.40
C ALA A 283 2.24 2.79 -7.93
N ALA A 284 1.14 2.04 -8.05
CA ALA A 284 1.11 0.63 -7.68
C ALA A 284 2.02 -0.19 -8.58
N GLY A 285 1.85 -0.06 -9.89
CA GLY A 285 2.58 -0.83 -10.88
C GLY A 285 4.09 -0.56 -10.90
N GLY A 286 4.51 0.70 -10.89
CA GLY A 286 5.92 1.08 -10.78
C GLY A 286 6.55 0.74 -9.42
N MET A 287 5.74 0.49 -8.38
CA MET A 287 6.23 0.01 -7.10
C MET A 287 6.31 -1.52 -6.99
N LEU A 288 5.64 -2.28 -7.85
CA LEU A 288 5.73 -3.74 -7.83
C LEU A 288 7.14 -4.18 -8.25
N GLY A 289 7.80 -4.97 -7.41
CA GLY A 289 9.22 -5.31 -7.57
C GLY A 289 10.20 -4.22 -7.08
N SER A 290 9.72 -3.02 -6.74
CA SER A 290 10.55 -1.97 -6.14
C SER A 290 10.76 -2.20 -4.65
N ALA A 291 11.73 -1.48 -4.08
CA ALA A 291 11.99 -1.47 -2.66
C ALA A 291 10.75 -1.17 -1.81
N ALA A 292 9.89 -0.26 -2.28
CA ALA A 292 8.68 0.12 -1.56
C ALA A 292 7.61 -0.97 -1.64
N GLY A 293 7.44 -1.62 -2.80
CA GLY A 293 6.53 -2.77 -2.95
C GLY A 293 6.93 -3.98 -2.09
N VAL A 294 8.23 -4.29 -2.04
CA VAL A 294 8.75 -5.37 -1.18
C VAL A 294 8.45 -5.11 0.31
N ARG A 295 8.69 -3.88 0.79
CA ARG A 295 8.36 -3.54 2.18
C ARG A 295 6.87 -3.56 2.47
N ALA A 296 6.05 -3.07 1.53
CA ALA A 296 4.60 -3.12 1.67
C ALA A 296 4.09 -4.57 1.75
N LEU A 297 4.64 -5.47 0.93
CA LEU A 297 4.35 -6.91 0.99
C LEU A 297 4.76 -7.51 2.34
N SER A 298 6.00 -7.28 2.79
CA SER A 298 6.48 -7.78 4.07
C SER A 298 5.66 -7.26 5.25
N ALA A 299 5.29 -5.97 5.23
CA ALA A 299 4.44 -5.37 6.26
C ALA A 299 3.03 -5.96 6.27
N TYR A 300 2.41 -6.12 5.09
CA TYR A 300 1.08 -6.72 4.96
C TYR A 300 1.05 -8.15 5.49
N LEU A 301 1.95 -9.01 5.00
CA LEU A 301 1.99 -10.41 5.38
C LEU A 301 2.45 -10.61 6.83
N GLY A 302 3.25 -9.69 7.39
CA GLY A 302 3.59 -9.69 8.82
C GLY A 302 2.46 -9.20 9.73
N ASP A 303 1.42 -8.56 9.18
CA ASP A 303 0.23 -8.06 9.88
C ASP A 303 -0.98 -9.00 9.72
N ASP A 304 -1.05 -9.75 8.61
CA ASP A 304 -2.12 -10.71 8.30
C ASP A 304 -1.71 -12.17 8.48
N ASP A 305 -1.83 -12.70 9.70
CA ASP A 305 -1.62 -14.12 9.98
C ASP A 305 -2.63 -15.05 9.25
N SER A 306 -3.73 -14.50 8.72
CA SER A 306 -4.72 -15.26 7.96
C SER A 306 -4.49 -15.27 6.46
N PHE A 307 -3.53 -14.48 5.96
CA PHE A 307 -3.22 -14.50 4.54
C PHE A 307 -2.62 -15.85 4.16
N ASN A 308 -3.27 -16.54 3.21
CA ASN A 308 -2.81 -17.84 2.76
C ASN A 308 -3.27 -18.12 1.33
N ILE A 309 -2.39 -18.75 0.54
CA ILE A 309 -2.71 -19.26 -0.79
C ILE A 309 -2.67 -20.78 -0.73
N THR A 310 -3.83 -21.40 -0.90
CA THR A 310 -3.97 -22.86 -0.86
C THR A 310 -4.32 -23.38 -2.23
N LYS A 311 -3.57 -24.36 -2.73
CA LYS A 311 -3.97 -25.12 -3.91
C LYS A 311 -5.03 -26.13 -3.51
N VAL A 312 -6.21 -26.01 -4.10
CA VAL A 312 -7.36 -26.89 -3.84
C VAL A 312 -7.55 -27.93 -4.94
N ARG A 313 -6.93 -27.72 -6.10
CA ARG A 313 -6.94 -28.65 -7.21
C ARG A 313 -5.67 -28.51 -8.05
N ASP A 314 -5.07 -29.62 -8.43
CA ASP A 314 -4.03 -29.65 -9.44
C ASP A 314 -4.60 -29.54 -10.86
N GLY A 315 -3.76 -29.15 -11.81
CA GLY A 315 -4.13 -29.03 -13.21
C GLY A 315 -2.95 -28.54 -14.04
N SER A 316 -3.06 -28.70 -15.36
CA SER A 316 -2.04 -28.28 -16.34
C SER A 316 -2.44 -27.03 -17.13
N GLY A 317 -3.67 -26.54 -16.94
CA GLY A 317 -4.16 -25.31 -17.56
C GLY A 317 -3.67 -24.03 -16.88
N VAL A 318 -4.28 -22.90 -17.23
CA VAL A 318 -3.99 -21.59 -16.63
C VAL A 318 -4.36 -21.59 -15.14
N PRO A 319 -3.48 -21.19 -14.21
CA PRO A 319 -3.82 -21.05 -12.80
C PRO A 319 -5.03 -20.16 -12.55
N VAL A 320 -5.99 -20.62 -11.76
CA VAL A 320 -7.19 -19.85 -11.38
C VAL A 320 -7.14 -19.52 -9.89
N LEU A 321 -7.17 -18.24 -9.55
CA LEU A 321 -7.18 -17.74 -8.17
C LEU A 321 -8.59 -17.31 -7.76
N ILE A 322 -9.16 -17.98 -6.76
CA ILE A 322 -10.42 -17.63 -6.13
C ILE A 322 -10.16 -16.70 -4.94
N LEU A 323 -10.50 -15.42 -5.11
CA LEU A 323 -10.41 -14.38 -4.10
C LEU A 323 -11.70 -14.35 -3.28
N ARG A 324 -11.62 -14.88 -2.06
CA ARG A 324 -12.78 -15.06 -1.19
C ARG A 324 -13.30 -13.73 -0.66
N GLY A 325 -14.62 -13.68 -0.44
CA GLY A 325 -15.31 -12.53 0.14
C GLY A 325 -15.74 -12.79 1.59
N PHE A 326 -16.14 -11.72 2.28
CA PHE A 326 -16.53 -11.72 3.70
C PHE A 326 -17.44 -12.89 4.16
N LEU A 327 -18.45 -13.27 3.37
CA LEU A 327 -19.45 -14.26 3.79
C LEU A 327 -19.11 -15.70 3.41
N THR A 328 -18.00 -15.90 2.72
CA THR A 328 -17.55 -17.23 2.27
C THR A 328 -16.65 -17.91 3.31
N GLU A 329 -16.08 -17.15 4.26
CA GLU A 329 -15.03 -17.61 5.17
C GLU A 329 -15.48 -18.63 6.23
N GLY A 330 -16.77 -18.62 6.64
CA GLY A 330 -17.26 -19.38 7.80
C GLY A 330 -18.00 -20.70 7.50
N LYS A 331 -18.05 -21.16 6.25
CA LYS A 331 -18.69 -22.42 5.87
C LYS A 331 -17.70 -23.30 5.10
N LEU A 332 -17.94 -24.62 5.08
CA LEU A 332 -17.34 -25.57 4.11
C LEU A 332 -17.77 -25.26 2.64
N SER A 333 -18.03 -23.99 2.31
CA SER A 333 -18.61 -23.49 1.06
C SER A 333 -17.59 -23.31 -0.06
N TRP A 334 -16.28 -23.52 0.21
CA TRP A 334 -15.27 -23.53 -0.85
C TRP A 334 -15.64 -24.50 -1.96
N ARG A 335 -16.36 -25.60 -1.66
CA ARG A 335 -16.82 -26.56 -2.67
C ARG A 335 -17.73 -25.94 -3.72
N THR A 336 -18.60 -24.99 -3.36
CA THR A 336 -19.49 -24.34 -4.33
C THR A 336 -18.69 -23.41 -5.24
N GLU A 337 -17.79 -22.61 -4.64
CA GLU A 337 -16.88 -21.73 -5.37
C GLU A 337 -16.01 -22.54 -6.33
N VAL A 338 -15.34 -23.59 -5.83
CA VAL A 338 -14.47 -24.47 -6.60
C VAL A 338 -15.24 -25.19 -7.70
N ARG A 339 -16.43 -25.73 -7.45
CA ARG A 339 -17.23 -26.40 -8.49
C ARG A 339 -17.63 -25.49 -9.65
N ALA A 340 -18.00 -24.23 -9.34
CA ALA A 340 -18.31 -23.25 -10.38
C ALA A 340 -17.08 -22.99 -11.26
N VAL A 341 -15.90 -22.91 -10.63
CA VAL A 341 -14.62 -22.73 -11.34
C VAL A 341 -14.21 -23.97 -12.11
N GLU A 342 -14.35 -25.17 -11.55
CA GLU A 342 -14.05 -26.45 -12.21
C GLU A 342 -14.89 -26.64 -13.48
N SER A 343 -16.15 -26.19 -13.45
CA SER A 343 -17.05 -26.29 -14.59
C SER A 343 -16.60 -25.40 -15.75
N ALA A 344 -16.04 -24.23 -15.44
CA ALA A 344 -15.56 -23.26 -16.43
C ALA A 344 -14.13 -23.56 -16.89
N TYR A 345 -13.26 -23.96 -15.97
CA TYR A 345 -11.83 -24.18 -16.17
C TYR A 345 -11.46 -25.62 -15.78
N PRO A 346 -11.87 -26.67 -16.54
CA PRO A 346 -11.77 -28.06 -16.12
C PRO A 346 -10.33 -28.58 -15.96
N ASP A 347 -9.35 -28.01 -16.66
CA ASP A 347 -7.96 -28.49 -16.65
C ASP A 347 -6.99 -27.65 -15.81
N SER A 348 -7.47 -26.53 -15.25
CA SER A 348 -6.64 -25.55 -14.55
C SER A 348 -6.27 -25.93 -13.11
N PRO A 349 -5.06 -25.64 -12.62
CA PRO A 349 -4.83 -25.67 -11.19
C PRO A 349 -5.65 -24.54 -10.52
N ILE A 350 -6.32 -24.86 -9.41
CA ILE A 350 -7.21 -23.93 -8.70
C ILE A 350 -6.61 -23.61 -7.33
N TYR A 351 -6.51 -22.31 -7.05
CA TYR A 351 -6.00 -21.77 -5.81
C TYR A 351 -7.09 -20.95 -5.12
N THR A 352 -7.16 -21.03 -3.80
CA THR A 352 -7.99 -20.14 -2.97
C THR A 352 -7.09 -19.19 -2.21
N VAL A 353 -7.43 -17.90 -2.21
CA VAL A 353 -6.74 -16.86 -1.44
C VAL A 353 -7.58 -16.47 -0.24
N GLU A 354 -7.05 -16.75 0.95
CA GLU A 354 -7.60 -16.37 2.25
C GLU A 354 -6.91 -15.10 2.73
N TRP A 355 -7.65 -14.17 3.32
CA TRP A 355 -7.13 -12.86 3.73
C TRP A 355 -8.11 -12.16 4.69
N GLY A 356 -7.58 -11.27 5.55
CA GLY A 356 -8.39 -10.31 6.31
C GLY A 356 -9.40 -10.90 7.29
N SER A 357 -9.18 -12.11 7.82
CA SER A 357 -10.15 -12.83 8.66
C SER A 357 -10.71 -12.03 9.83
N LYS A 358 -9.90 -11.14 10.42
CA LYS A 358 -10.30 -10.24 11.51
C LYS A 358 -11.32 -9.22 11.01
N GLU A 359 -10.99 -8.48 9.96
CA GLU A 359 -11.82 -7.44 9.36
C GLU A 359 -13.10 -8.02 8.76
N LEU A 360 -12.97 -9.16 8.08
CA LEU A 360 -14.08 -9.93 7.57
C LEU A 360 -14.96 -10.35 8.75
N LYS A 361 -14.46 -11.01 9.81
CA LYS A 361 -15.27 -11.35 10.99
C LYS A 361 -15.97 -10.15 11.63
N GLU A 362 -15.38 -8.95 11.61
CA GLU A 362 -16.07 -7.74 12.10
C GLU A 362 -17.28 -7.35 11.26
N LEU A 363 -17.31 -7.72 9.98
CA LEU A 363 -18.49 -7.56 9.14
C LEU A 363 -19.60 -8.59 9.45
N SER A 364 -19.40 -9.56 10.37
CA SER A 364 -20.43 -10.53 10.78
C SER A 364 -21.72 -9.89 11.31
N GLY A 365 -21.64 -8.67 11.83
CA GLY A 365 -22.82 -7.86 12.15
C GLY A 365 -23.71 -7.53 10.94
N PHE A 366 -23.20 -7.65 9.71
CA PHE A 366 -23.92 -7.41 8.47
C PHE A 366 -24.44 -8.69 7.80
N ALA A 367 -24.13 -9.88 8.33
CA ALA A 367 -24.52 -11.16 7.73
C ALA A 367 -26.05 -11.34 7.63
N GLY A 368 -26.81 -10.82 8.61
CA GLY A 368 -28.27 -10.85 8.57
C GLY A 368 -28.86 -10.09 7.37
N PHE A 369 -28.17 -9.07 6.88
CA PHE A 369 -28.57 -8.32 5.69
C PHE A 369 -28.28 -9.09 4.39
N ALA A 370 -27.16 -9.80 4.35
CA ALA A 370 -26.81 -10.65 3.22
C ALA A 370 -27.69 -11.90 3.07
N ALA A 371 -28.27 -12.37 4.18
CA ALA A 371 -29.27 -13.44 4.18
C ALA A 371 -30.70 -12.95 3.84
N GLY A 372 -30.88 -11.69 3.44
CA GLY A 372 -32.19 -11.11 3.07
C GLY A 372 -32.98 -10.48 4.23
N GLY A 373 -32.37 -10.34 5.42
CA GLY A 373 -32.98 -9.66 6.57
C GLY A 373 -33.05 -8.13 6.42
N GLY A 374 -34.07 -7.50 6.98
CA GLY A 374 -34.32 -6.06 6.85
C GLY A 374 -33.27 -5.15 7.52
N ALA A 375 -33.15 -3.92 7.02
CA ALA A 375 -32.15 -2.91 7.40
C ALA A 375 -32.11 -2.55 8.91
N GLY A 376 -33.18 -2.85 9.67
CA GLY A 376 -33.30 -2.52 11.10
C GLY A 376 -32.28 -3.22 12.01
N MET A 377 -31.66 -4.32 11.57
CA MET A 377 -30.64 -5.03 12.35
C MET A 377 -29.25 -4.39 12.28
N VAL A 378 -28.95 -3.67 11.19
CA VAL A 378 -27.63 -3.04 10.92
C VAL A 378 -27.39 -1.79 11.78
N ALA A 379 -28.45 -1.02 12.05
CA ALA A 379 -28.36 0.19 12.87
C ALA A 379 -27.98 -0.11 14.34
N LYS A 380 -28.42 -1.25 14.89
CA LYS A 380 -28.14 -1.63 16.28
C LYS A 380 -26.69 -2.06 16.51
N SER A 381 -25.99 -2.61 15.51
CA SER A 381 -24.59 -3.05 15.64
C SER A 381 -23.60 -1.89 15.53
N ILE A 382 -23.87 -0.90 14.67
CA ILE A 382 -23.06 0.32 14.53
C ILE A 382 -23.18 1.22 15.77
N VAL A 383 -24.38 1.34 16.35
CA VAL A 383 -24.64 2.18 17.54
C VAL A 383 -24.07 1.60 18.85
N ARG A 384 -23.87 0.28 18.94
CA ARG A 384 -23.50 -0.38 20.21
C ARG A 384 -22.01 -0.33 20.55
N ARG A 385 -21.14 0.02 19.59
CA ARG A 385 -19.69 0.22 19.82
C ARG A 385 -19.33 1.65 20.18
N ALA A 386 -20.04 2.66 19.66
CA ALA A 386 -19.86 4.06 20.05
C ALA A 386 -20.15 4.32 21.54
N SER A 387 -21.07 3.55 22.15
CA SER A 387 -21.50 3.77 23.54
C SER A 387 -20.68 3.04 24.61
N LYS A 388 -19.87 2.04 24.27
CA LYS A 388 -19.19 1.20 25.27
C LYS A 388 -17.77 1.62 25.64
N ARG A 389 -17.10 2.47 24.85
CA ARG A 389 -15.70 2.89 25.14
C ARG A 389 -15.58 4.28 25.80
N VAL A 390 -16.68 5.03 25.86
CA VAL A 390 -16.76 6.33 26.58
C VAL A 390 -17.10 6.17 28.07
N ALA A 391 -17.55 5.00 28.52
CA ALA A 391 -18.01 4.81 29.89
C ALA A 391 -17.13 3.83 30.68
N LYS A 392 -15.99 4.31 31.19
CA LYS A 392 -15.56 4.20 32.61
C LYS A 392 -14.09 4.58 32.78
N ASN A 393 -13.88 5.65 33.57
CA ASN A 393 -12.66 6.11 34.24
C ASN A 393 -11.78 7.13 33.48
N LEU A 394 -12.13 8.42 33.62
CA LEU A 394 -11.16 9.52 33.61
C LEU A 394 -11.15 10.21 34.98
N PRO A 395 -9.96 10.43 35.57
CA PRO A 395 -9.67 11.70 36.23
C PRO A 395 -8.47 12.40 35.56
N VAL A 396 -8.79 13.57 35.01
CA VAL A 396 -8.02 14.82 34.85
C VAL A 396 -6.47 14.75 35.05
N ALA A 397 -5.72 14.79 33.94
CA ALA A 397 -4.59 15.70 33.69
C ALA A 397 -3.93 15.38 32.32
N GLY A 398 -3.93 16.34 31.40
CA GLY A 398 -3.21 16.26 30.12
C GLY A 398 -4.12 16.14 28.89
N ALA A 399 -4.56 17.29 28.36
CA ALA A 399 -5.31 17.37 27.12
C ALA A 399 -4.39 17.13 25.90
N ALA A 400 -4.48 15.98 25.24
CA ALA A 400 -4.04 15.74 23.84
C ALA A 400 -4.37 14.32 23.31
N LEU A 401 -5.57 13.77 23.53
CA LEU A 401 -5.98 12.49 22.91
C LEU A 401 -7.41 12.53 22.36
N GLY A 402 -7.73 13.58 21.62
CA GLY A 402 -9.03 13.74 20.98
C GLY A 402 -8.90 13.83 19.46
N ALA A 403 -8.66 12.72 18.76
CA ALA A 403 -8.90 12.58 17.30
C ALA A 403 -8.63 11.17 16.70
N ILE A 404 -8.72 10.05 17.42
CA ILE A 404 -8.38 8.74 16.80
C ILE A 404 -9.57 7.78 16.57
N ASP A 405 -10.74 7.96 17.17
CA ASP A 405 -11.78 6.91 17.09
C ASP A 405 -13.13 7.35 16.51
N LEU A 406 -13.15 8.45 15.75
CA LEU A 406 -14.33 8.81 14.96
C LEU A 406 -14.08 8.36 13.51
N VAL A 407 -14.84 7.34 13.07
CA VAL A 407 -14.84 6.71 11.72
C VAL A 407 -14.08 5.36 11.59
N SER A 408 -14.17 4.49 12.60
CA SER A 408 -13.93 3.03 12.41
C SER A 408 -15.25 2.30 12.08
N ASN A 409 -15.80 2.53 10.88
CA ASN A 409 -16.85 1.63 10.33
C ASN A 409 -16.14 0.34 9.84
N PRO A 410 -16.51 -0.86 10.34
CA PRO A 410 -15.90 -2.12 9.90
C PRO A 410 -15.87 -2.30 8.38
N TRP A 411 -16.85 -1.72 7.66
CA TRP A 411 -16.88 -1.70 6.20
C TRP A 411 -15.68 -0.98 5.58
N HIS A 412 -15.31 0.19 6.10
CA HIS A 412 -14.15 0.93 5.62
C HIS A 412 -12.84 0.17 5.90
N THR A 413 -12.71 -0.42 7.10
CA THR A 413 -11.54 -1.24 7.45
C THR A 413 -11.39 -2.43 6.51
N ALA A 414 -12.48 -3.15 6.24
CA ALA A 414 -12.47 -4.28 5.30
C ALA A 414 -12.15 -3.86 3.86
N VAL A 415 -12.60 -2.67 3.44
CA VAL A 415 -12.24 -2.09 2.14
C VAL A 415 -10.75 -1.78 2.04
N ASN A 416 -10.15 -1.19 3.07
CA ASN A 416 -8.70 -0.92 3.09
C ASN A 416 -7.90 -2.23 3.06
N ARG A 417 -8.39 -3.24 3.77
CA ARG A 417 -7.80 -4.57 3.78
C ARG A 417 -7.87 -5.23 2.40
N ALA A 418 -8.98 -5.09 1.68
CA ALA A 418 -9.11 -5.58 0.31
C ALA A 418 -8.10 -4.90 -0.63
N ASN A 419 -7.94 -3.57 -0.54
CA ASN A 419 -6.94 -2.84 -1.32
C ASN A 419 -5.51 -3.35 -1.02
N SER A 420 -5.19 -3.56 0.26
CA SER A 420 -3.85 -4.05 0.66
C SER A 420 -3.59 -5.47 0.16
N THR A 421 -4.62 -6.32 0.21
CA THR A 421 -4.55 -7.70 -0.29
C THR A 421 -4.27 -7.73 -1.79
N ALA A 422 -4.88 -6.83 -2.58
CA ALA A 422 -4.64 -6.74 -4.01
C ALA A 422 -3.18 -6.42 -4.34
N LEU A 423 -2.59 -5.46 -3.63
CA LEU A 423 -1.18 -5.09 -3.78
C LEU A 423 -0.24 -6.21 -3.35
N ALA A 424 -0.53 -6.86 -2.22
CA ALA A 424 0.25 -8.00 -1.75
C ALA A 424 0.23 -9.15 -2.78
N LEU A 425 -0.95 -9.46 -3.32
CA LEU A 425 -1.09 -10.50 -4.34
C LEU A 425 -0.39 -10.11 -5.65
N ALA A 426 -0.46 -8.85 -6.07
CA ALA A 426 0.28 -8.34 -7.22
C ALA A 426 1.80 -8.50 -7.02
N ALA A 427 2.31 -8.17 -5.84
CA ALA A 427 3.73 -8.29 -5.52
C ALA A 427 4.19 -9.76 -5.45
N ILE A 428 3.32 -10.68 -5.02
CA ILE A 428 3.57 -12.12 -5.09
C ILE A 428 3.62 -12.56 -6.55
N LEU A 429 2.62 -12.23 -7.37
CA LEU A 429 2.55 -12.63 -8.78
C LEU A 429 3.77 -12.17 -9.57
N GLN A 430 4.24 -10.93 -9.36
CA GLN A 430 5.46 -10.41 -10.01
C GLN A 430 6.74 -11.16 -9.60
N ARG A 431 6.68 -11.97 -8.55
CA ARG A 431 7.76 -12.85 -8.09
C ARG A 431 7.39 -14.32 -8.33
N THR A 432 6.59 -14.62 -9.34
CA THR A 432 6.33 -15.98 -9.80
C THR A 432 6.94 -16.21 -11.18
N ASN A 433 7.18 -17.46 -11.56
CA ASN A 433 7.50 -17.86 -12.93
C ASN A 433 6.24 -18.19 -13.75
N ILE A 434 5.06 -17.77 -13.29
CA ILE A 434 3.78 -18.00 -13.96
C ILE A 434 3.60 -16.91 -15.03
N ASP A 435 3.31 -17.30 -16.27
CA ASP A 435 3.12 -16.34 -17.37
C ASP A 435 1.77 -15.65 -17.31
N GLU A 436 0.72 -16.38 -16.92
CA GLU A 436 -0.64 -15.86 -16.87
C GLU A 436 -1.51 -16.57 -15.84
N CYS A 437 -2.54 -15.89 -15.36
CA CYS A 437 -3.53 -16.46 -14.46
C CYS A 437 -4.93 -15.87 -14.69
N VAL A 438 -5.95 -16.57 -14.20
CA VAL A 438 -7.34 -16.09 -14.12
C VAL A 438 -7.64 -15.75 -12.67
N VAL A 439 -8.34 -14.64 -12.45
CA VAL A 439 -8.70 -14.19 -11.11
C VAL A 439 -10.22 -14.08 -10.98
N ILE A 440 -10.77 -14.68 -9.94
CA ILE A 440 -12.21 -14.73 -9.68
C ILE A 440 -12.47 -14.19 -8.29
N GLY A 441 -13.19 -13.07 -8.20
CA GLY A 441 -13.46 -12.41 -6.93
C GLY A 441 -14.96 -12.23 -6.67
N HIS A 442 -15.42 -12.59 -5.47
CA HIS A 442 -16.78 -12.34 -5.03
C HIS A 442 -16.85 -11.23 -3.96
N SER A 443 -17.81 -10.31 -4.06
CA SER A 443 -17.99 -9.26 -3.05
C SER A 443 -16.72 -8.41 -2.87
N LEU A 444 -16.18 -8.32 -1.64
CA LEU A 444 -14.87 -7.71 -1.39
C LEU A 444 -13.72 -8.42 -2.12
N GLY A 445 -13.80 -9.72 -2.37
CA GLY A 445 -12.86 -10.43 -3.24
C GLY A 445 -12.90 -9.91 -4.68
N GLY A 446 -14.07 -9.46 -5.16
CA GLY A 446 -14.21 -8.77 -6.45
C GLY A 446 -13.51 -7.41 -6.47
N ARG A 447 -13.49 -6.72 -5.33
CA ARG A 447 -12.67 -5.50 -5.15
C ARG A 447 -11.17 -5.83 -5.17
N VAL A 448 -10.74 -6.93 -4.54
CA VAL A 448 -9.35 -7.40 -4.64
C VAL A 448 -9.00 -7.68 -6.11
N ALA A 449 -9.87 -8.39 -6.85
CA ALA A 449 -9.65 -8.72 -8.27
C ALA A 449 -9.46 -7.48 -9.15
N LEU A 450 -10.33 -6.48 -9.04
CA LEU A 450 -10.25 -5.25 -9.85
C LEU A 450 -9.04 -4.39 -9.46
N ASN A 451 -8.74 -4.25 -8.17
CA ASN A 451 -7.53 -3.52 -7.74
C ASN A 451 -6.24 -4.26 -8.12
N LEU A 452 -6.26 -5.60 -8.15
CA LEU A 452 -5.14 -6.39 -8.64
C LEU A 452 -4.95 -6.12 -10.14
N ALA A 453 -6.02 -6.15 -10.93
CA ALA A 453 -5.95 -5.83 -12.35
C ALA A 453 -5.38 -4.42 -12.60
N LEU A 454 -5.82 -3.43 -11.84
CA LEU A 454 -5.29 -2.06 -11.90
C LEU A 454 -3.80 -2.01 -11.51
N ALA A 455 -3.37 -2.71 -10.46
CA ALA A 455 -1.98 -2.75 -10.06
C ALA A 455 -1.09 -3.42 -11.12
N MET A 456 -1.56 -4.52 -11.71
CA MET A 456 -0.85 -5.26 -12.76
C MET A 456 -0.79 -4.48 -14.07
N ALA A 457 -1.82 -3.69 -14.38
CA ALA A 457 -1.85 -2.82 -15.57
C ALA A 457 -0.74 -1.76 -15.56
N GLY A 458 -0.32 -1.30 -14.38
CA GLY A 458 0.74 -0.30 -14.23
C GLY A 458 2.15 -0.88 -14.16
N VAL A 459 2.33 -2.21 -14.20
CA VAL A 459 3.67 -2.82 -14.12
C VAL A 459 4.42 -2.49 -15.40
N GLU A 460 5.57 -1.84 -15.25
CA GLU A 460 6.41 -1.39 -16.37
C GLU A 460 7.42 -2.47 -16.83
N ASP A 461 7.86 -3.36 -15.94
CA ASP A 461 8.79 -4.44 -16.29
C ASP A 461 8.07 -5.60 -16.98
N GLU A 462 7.96 -5.50 -18.31
CA GLU A 462 7.32 -6.50 -19.16
C GLU A 462 7.96 -7.89 -19.05
N SER A 463 9.22 -8.02 -18.60
CA SER A 463 9.90 -9.31 -18.46
C SER A 463 9.44 -10.14 -17.25
N LYS A 464 8.76 -9.49 -16.29
CA LYS A 464 8.27 -10.10 -15.04
C LYS A 464 6.74 -10.09 -14.94
N LYS A 465 6.07 -9.55 -15.96
CA LYS A 465 4.64 -9.24 -15.92
C LYS A 465 3.78 -10.49 -16.12
N VAL A 466 3.10 -10.91 -15.05
CA VAL A 466 2.06 -11.94 -15.15
C VAL A 466 0.83 -11.34 -15.83
N ARG A 467 0.36 -11.95 -16.92
CA ARG A 467 -0.87 -11.54 -17.60
C ARG A 467 -2.09 -12.04 -16.84
N LEU A 468 -3.06 -11.18 -16.59
CA LEU A 468 -4.39 -11.63 -16.15
C LEU A 468 -5.18 -12.04 -17.39
N ARG A 469 -5.28 -13.34 -17.66
CA ARG A 469 -6.00 -13.86 -18.84
C ARG A 469 -7.47 -13.45 -18.83
N ALA A 470 -8.11 -13.56 -17.68
CA ALA A 470 -9.47 -13.08 -17.44
C ALA A 470 -9.65 -12.68 -15.97
N VAL A 471 -10.54 -11.71 -15.75
CA VAL A 471 -10.93 -11.25 -14.41
C VAL A 471 -12.44 -11.39 -14.26
N HIS A 472 -12.89 -12.30 -13.41
CA HIS A 472 -14.31 -12.49 -13.11
C HIS A 472 -14.66 -11.82 -11.78
N VAL A 473 -15.61 -10.88 -11.82
CA VAL A 473 -16.07 -10.12 -10.66
C VAL A 473 -17.52 -10.46 -10.39
N LEU A 474 -17.76 -11.22 -9.33
CA LEU A 474 -19.08 -11.68 -8.91
C LEU A 474 -19.61 -10.76 -7.80
N GLY A 475 -20.55 -9.87 -8.12
CA GLY A 475 -21.10 -8.93 -7.14
C GLY A 475 -20.02 -8.04 -6.50
N GLY A 476 -19.18 -7.38 -7.30
CA GLY A 476 -18.02 -6.62 -6.81
C GLY A 476 -18.38 -5.47 -5.87
N ALA A 477 -17.75 -5.43 -4.69
CA ALA A 477 -17.92 -4.39 -3.67
C ALA A 477 -16.92 -3.22 -3.85
N ILE A 478 -16.90 -2.63 -5.04
CA ILE A 478 -16.09 -1.46 -5.39
C ILE A 478 -16.97 -0.40 -6.08
N GLY A 479 -16.68 0.87 -5.86
CA GLY A 479 -17.47 1.98 -6.40
C GLY A 479 -17.36 2.08 -7.92
N GLN A 480 -18.49 2.29 -8.60
CA GLN A 480 -18.61 2.39 -10.06
C GLN A 480 -17.86 3.58 -10.67
N GLN A 481 -17.69 4.66 -9.90
CA GLN A 481 -17.10 5.93 -10.36
C GLN A 481 -15.56 5.91 -10.44
N GLY A 482 -14.93 4.73 -10.47
CA GLY A 482 -13.49 4.62 -10.71
C GLY A 482 -13.10 5.02 -12.13
N SER A 483 -11.85 5.47 -12.32
CA SER A 483 -11.27 5.55 -13.67
C SER A 483 -10.84 4.14 -14.09
N TRP A 484 -11.55 3.58 -15.06
CA TRP A 484 -11.33 2.21 -15.54
C TRP A 484 -10.46 2.14 -16.79
N SER A 485 -9.98 3.27 -17.31
CA SER A 485 -9.21 3.31 -18.56
C SER A 485 -7.93 2.47 -18.51
N ALA A 486 -7.31 2.34 -17.34
CA ALA A 486 -6.14 1.48 -17.14
C ALA A 486 -6.42 -0.01 -17.37
N LEU A 487 -7.68 -0.44 -17.26
CA LEU A 487 -8.07 -1.82 -17.54
C LEU A 487 -7.96 -2.17 -19.03
N ALA A 488 -7.76 -1.18 -19.91
CA ALA A 488 -7.48 -1.37 -21.34
C ALA A 488 -6.11 -2.04 -21.60
N SER A 489 -5.21 -2.06 -20.60
CA SER A 489 -3.84 -2.59 -20.73
C SER A 489 -3.79 -4.00 -21.31
N ASP A 490 -2.78 -4.29 -22.14
CA ASP A 490 -2.62 -5.58 -22.82
C ASP A 490 -2.29 -6.74 -21.86
N SER A 491 -1.79 -6.42 -20.67
CA SER A 491 -1.58 -7.41 -19.60
C SER A 491 -2.87 -7.85 -18.92
N ILE A 492 -4.00 -7.23 -19.28
CA ILE A 492 -5.33 -7.54 -18.76
C ILE A 492 -6.19 -8.00 -19.94
N GLY A 493 -6.65 -9.25 -19.88
CA GLY A 493 -7.65 -9.80 -20.79
C GLY A 493 -9.06 -9.37 -20.40
N GLU A 494 -10.06 -10.19 -20.73
CA GLU A 494 -11.46 -9.81 -20.50
C GLU A 494 -11.81 -9.70 -19.01
N ILE A 495 -12.61 -8.69 -18.69
CA ILE A 495 -13.11 -8.40 -17.34
C ILE A 495 -14.62 -8.60 -17.36
N HIS A 496 -15.07 -9.72 -16.82
CA HIS A 496 -16.48 -10.06 -16.74
C HIS A 496 -17.03 -9.65 -15.37
N ASN A 497 -17.83 -8.59 -15.35
CA ASN A 497 -18.53 -8.16 -14.14
C ASN A 497 -19.97 -8.68 -14.12
N TYR A 498 -20.23 -9.62 -13.23
CA TYR A 498 -21.55 -10.19 -12.98
C TYR A 498 -22.23 -9.40 -11.86
N PHE A 499 -23.29 -8.66 -12.21
CA PHE A 499 -23.99 -7.79 -11.27
C PHE A 499 -25.47 -8.16 -11.18
N SER A 500 -26.08 -7.92 -10.01
CA SER A 500 -27.51 -8.13 -9.78
C SER A 500 -28.13 -6.93 -9.08
N ILE A 501 -29.23 -6.41 -9.63
CA ILE A 501 -30.02 -5.35 -8.99
C ILE A 501 -30.79 -5.86 -7.77
N ASN A 502 -30.93 -7.20 -7.64
CA ASN A 502 -31.57 -7.87 -6.51
C ASN A 502 -30.60 -8.09 -5.34
N ASP A 503 -29.32 -7.76 -5.51
CA ASP A 503 -28.32 -7.84 -4.46
C ASP A 503 -28.55 -6.75 -3.40
N GLY A 504 -29.29 -7.12 -2.34
CA GLY A 504 -29.57 -6.21 -1.23
C GLY A 504 -28.31 -5.63 -0.59
N VAL A 505 -27.25 -6.43 -0.41
CA VAL A 505 -25.97 -6.04 0.21
C VAL A 505 -25.36 -4.89 -0.55
N LEU A 506 -25.23 -5.03 -1.86
CA LEU A 506 -24.61 -4.01 -2.70
C LEU A 506 -25.55 -2.86 -3.03
N GLY A 507 -26.86 -3.11 -3.13
CA GLY A 507 -27.85 -2.10 -3.44
C GLY A 507 -28.18 -1.15 -2.28
N LYS A 508 -28.11 -1.62 -1.03
CA LYS A 508 -28.49 -0.81 0.15
C LYS A 508 -27.42 -0.71 1.22
N LEU A 509 -26.80 -1.83 1.63
CA LEU A 509 -25.80 -1.78 2.71
C LEU A 509 -24.52 -1.06 2.23
N TYR A 510 -24.05 -1.36 1.03
CA TYR A 510 -22.92 -0.64 0.43
C TYR A 510 -23.22 0.85 0.34
N ALA A 511 -24.41 1.25 -0.13
CA ALA A 511 -24.79 2.66 -0.26
C ALA A 511 -24.87 3.38 1.10
N ILE A 512 -25.25 2.67 2.17
CA ILE A 512 -25.20 3.19 3.56
C ILE A 512 -23.76 3.34 4.03
N ALA A 513 -22.92 2.33 3.78
CA ALA A 513 -21.55 2.29 4.28
C ALA A 513 -20.58 3.17 3.47
N MET A 514 -20.88 3.41 2.20
CA MET A 514 -20.12 4.23 1.25
C MET A 514 -21.07 5.26 0.59
N PRO A 515 -21.42 6.34 1.32
CA PRO A 515 -22.35 7.35 0.82
C PRO A 515 -21.92 7.90 -0.54
N LYS A 516 -22.90 8.14 -1.42
CA LYS A 516 -22.73 8.64 -2.80
C LYS A 516 -22.01 7.68 -3.78
N GLN A 517 -21.59 6.50 -3.33
CA GLN A 517 -21.05 5.47 -4.23
C GLN A 517 -22.09 4.41 -4.54
N LYS A 518 -22.04 3.88 -5.78
CA LYS A 518 -22.79 2.70 -6.20
C LYS A 518 -21.79 1.57 -6.45
N ALA A 519 -22.06 0.37 -5.92
CA ALA A 519 -21.18 -0.77 -6.14
C ALA A 519 -21.31 -1.33 -7.55
N VAL A 520 -20.20 -1.69 -8.20
CA VAL A 520 -20.21 -2.30 -9.54
C VAL A 520 -21.01 -3.60 -9.60
N GLY A 521 -21.09 -4.35 -8.50
CA GLY A 521 -21.92 -5.55 -8.41
C GLY A 521 -23.44 -5.28 -8.28
N ALA A 522 -23.86 -4.02 -8.15
CA ALA A 522 -25.27 -3.63 -8.18
C ALA A 522 -25.68 -2.91 -9.48
N VAL A 523 -24.73 -2.25 -10.16
CA VAL A 523 -25.05 -1.34 -11.29
C VAL A 523 -24.16 -1.51 -12.52
N GLY A 524 -23.21 -2.44 -12.50
CA GLY A 524 -22.22 -2.59 -13.56
C GLY A 524 -20.99 -1.69 -13.40
N ILE A 525 -19.90 -2.02 -14.10
CA ILE A 525 -18.73 -1.16 -14.26
C ILE A 525 -19.04 -0.11 -15.35
N ALA A 526 -18.79 1.17 -15.05
CA ALA A 526 -18.98 2.26 -16.01
C ALA A 526 -17.72 2.43 -16.88
N SER A 527 -17.48 1.49 -17.79
CA SER A 527 -16.38 1.54 -18.76
C SER A 527 -16.93 1.48 -20.19
N THR A 528 -16.26 2.16 -21.12
CA THR A 528 -16.52 2.05 -22.57
C THR A 528 -15.56 1.08 -23.27
N ASP A 529 -14.61 0.51 -22.52
CA ASP A 529 -13.63 -0.43 -23.05
C ASP A 529 -14.30 -1.78 -23.38
N PRO A 530 -14.10 -2.34 -24.60
CA PRO A 530 -14.71 -3.61 -24.99
C PRO A 530 -14.26 -4.82 -24.15
N LYS A 531 -13.08 -4.76 -23.50
CA LYS A 531 -12.63 -5.81 -22.57
C LYS A 531 -13.47 -5.87 -21.30
N VAL A 532 -14.22 -4.81 -20.97
CA VAL A 532 -15.05 -4.77 -19.75
C VAL A 532 -16.49 -5.14 -20.09
N VAL A 533 -16.85 -6.39 -19.80
CA VAL A 533 -18.16 -6.97 -20.13
C VAL A 533 -19.03 -7.05 -18.89
N ASN A 534 -20.14 -6.31 -18.88
CA ASN A 534 -21.13 -6.36 -17.81
C ASN A 534 -22.21 -7.42 -18.09
N HIS A 535 -22.33 -8.40 -17.20
CA HIS A 535 -23.34 -9.45 -17.23
C HIS A 535 -24.40 -9.14 -16.18
N ASN A 536 -25.60 -8.77 -16.61
CA ASN A 536 -26.73 -8.60 -15.71
C ASN A 536 -27.34 -9.96 -15.37
N VAL A 537 -27.03 -10.48 -14.18
CA VAL A 537 -27.47 -11.81 -13.71
C VAL A 537 -28.63 -11.69 -12.71
N SER A 538 -29.45 -10.65 -12.83
CA SER A 538 -30.53 -10.38 -11.86
C SER A 538 -31.64 -11.42 -11.88
N ASN A 539 -31.83 -12.16 -12.97
CA ASN A 539 -32.84 -13.21 -13.05
C ASN A 539 -32.40 -14.46 -12.26
N GLU A 540 -31.09 -14.74 -12.31
CA GLU A 540 -30.46 -15.92 -11.73
C GLU A 540 -30.04 -15.67 -10.27
N VAL A 541 -29.53 -14.48 -9.96
CA VAL A 541 -28.98 -14.13 -8.65
C VAL A 541 -29.93 -13.23 -7.87
N GLN A 542 -30.70 -13.83 -6.98
CA GLN A 542 -31.69 -13.14 -6.13
C GLN A 542 -31.11 -12.64 -4.79
N SER A 543 -29.88 -13.01 -4.43
CA SER A 543 -29.22 -12.54 -3.21
C SER A 543 -27.70 -12.61 -3.30
N HIS A 544 -27.02 -11.88 -2.42
CA HIS A 544 -25.56 -11.70 -2.45
C HIS A 544 -24.75 -12.99 -2.36
N THR A 545 -25.30 -14.06 -1.78
CA THR A 545 -24.60 -15.35 -1.60
C THR A 545 -24.79 -16.32 -2.76
N LYS A 546 -25.60 -15.98 -3.77
CA LYS A 546 -26.03 -16.92 -4.82
C LYS A 546 -25.25 -16.85 -6.12
N TYR A 547 -24.24 -15.99 -6.23
CA TYR A 547 -23.46 -15.85 -7.46
C TYR A 547 -22.80 -17.16 -7.89
N TYR A 548 -21.99 -17.80 -7.05
CA TYR A 548 -21.31 -19.06 -7.41
C TYR A 548 -22.27 -20.24 -7.65
N GLU A 549 -23.50 -20.17 -7.14
CA GLU A 549 -24.50 -21.22 -7.39
C GLU A 549 -25.18 -21.06 -8.75
N ASN A 550 -25.38 -19.82 -9.20
CA ASN A 550 -26.31 -19.50 -10.28
C ASN A 550 -25.67 -18.81 -11.48
N VAL A 551 -24.39 -18.44 -11.41
CA VAL A 551 -23.65 -17.81 -12.51
C VAL A 551 -22.76 -18.85 -13.19
N ASN A 552 -22.90 -18.97 -14.50
CA ASN A 552 -21.94 -19.66 -15.35
C ASN A 552 -20.87 -18.66 -15.78
N LEU A 553 -19.61 -18.96 -15.49
CA LEU A 553 -18.50 -18.10 -15.91
C LEU A 553 -18.31 -18.24 -17.42
N VAL A 554 -18.25 -17.10 -18.10
CA VAL A 554 -17.84 -17.03 -19.51
C VAL A 554 -16.35 -17.37 -19.58
N VAL A 555 -15.98 -18.20 -20.56
CA VAL A 555 -14.60 -18.60 -20.83
C VAL A 555 -14.40 -18.48 -22.33
N ASP A 556 -13.26 -17.92 -22.73
CA ASP A 556 -12.86 -17.74 -24.13
C ASP A 556 -12.19 -18.98 -24.71
#